data_AF-A0A2V8EZL8-F1
#
_entry.id   AF-A0A2V8EZL8-F1
#
_cell.length_a   1.000
_cell.length_b   1.000
_cell.length_c   1.000
_cell.angle_alpha   90.00
_cell.angle_beta   90.00
_cell.angle_gamma   90.00
#
_symmetry.space_group_name_H-M   'P 1'
#
loop_
_entity.id
_entity.type
_entity.pdbx_description
1 polymer ?
#
loop_
_entity_poly.entity_id
_entity_poly.type
_entity_poly.pdbx_seq_one_letter_code
_entity_poly.pdbx_strand_id
1 'polypeptide(L)'
;MDRRPISVTLVGWLFIAAGVVGLAYHAPEFDLRHPFEFDLVLGVAIRLLAIAGGVFVLDARAWARWLVTMWLLFHVMLSAFDSMGQLAFHVVLLGVISWVLFRPATTPFFRRDERPAPVRL
;
A
#
# COMPACT_ATOMS: atom_id res chain seq x y z
N MET A 1 26.80 -3.20 0.89
CA MET A 1 25.76 -2.71 -0.04
C MET A 1 24.55 -3.59 0.15
N ASP A 2 23.65 -3.17 1.04
CA ASP A 2 22.45 -3.92 1.34
C ASP A 2 21.46 -3.79 0.20
N ARG A 3 21.55 -4.71 -0.77
CA ARG A 3 20.70 -4.72 -1.96
C ARG A 3 19.23 -4.73 -1.52
N ARG A 4 18.56 -3.58 -1.71
CA ARG A 4 17.11 -3.49 -1.68
C ARG A 4 16.55 -4.55 -2.62
N PRO A 5 15.68 -5.45 -2.17
CA PRO A 5 15.07 -6.45 -3.05
C PRO A 5 14.29 -5.71 -4.15
N ILE A 6 14.57 -6.01 -5.41
CA ILE A 6 13.89 -5.39 -6.56
C ILE A 6 12.37 -5.55 -6.43
N SER A 7 11.91 -6.69 -5.92
CA SER A 7 10.49 -6.96 -5.66
C SER A 7 9.85 -5.97 -4.67
N VAL A 8 10.57 -5.55 -3.63
CA VAL A 8 10.08 -4.55 -2.66
C VAL A 8 9.98 -3.17 -3.32
N THR A 9 10.94 -2.85 -4.19
CA THR A 9 10.92 -1.59 -4.95
C THR A 9 9.73 -1.54 -5.91
N LEU A 10 9.48 -2.64 -6.63
CA LEU A 10 8.32 -2.76 -7.52
C LEU A 10 6.99 -2.64 -6.76
N VAL A 11 6.86 -3.29 -5.61
CA VAL A 11 5.64 -3.19 -4.79
C VAL A 11 5.42 -1.76 -4.27
N GLY A 12 6.47 -1.10 -3.78
CA GLY A 12 6.37 0.28 -3.30
C GLY A 12 5.92 1.24 -4.40
N TRP A 13 6.55 1.16 -5.58
CA TRP A 13 6.16 1.97 -6.74
C TRP A 13 4.76 1.67 -7.24
N LEU A 14 4.35 0.40 -7.26
CA LEU A 14 3.00 0.00 -7.64
C LEU A 14 1.94 0.67 -6.76
N PHE A 15 2.16 0.67 -5.44
CA PHE A 15 1.26 1.31 -4.48
C PHE A 15 1.20 2.83 -4.62
N ILE A 16 2.36 3.48 -4.82
CA ILE A 16 2.43 4.92 -5.07
C ILE A 16 1.68 5.27 -6.37
N ALA A 17 1.96 4.54 -7.46
CA ALA A 17 1.31 4.75 -8.75
C ALA A 17 -0.20 4.54 -8.64
N ALA A 18 -0.66 3.46 -8.00
CA ALA A 18 -2.08 3.18 -7.81
C ALA A 18 -2.79 4.30 -7.02
N GLY A 19 -2.18 4.79 -5.93
CA GLY A 19 -2.74 5.89 -5.15
C GLY A 19 -2.80 7.20 -5.93
N VAL A 20 -1.73 7.56 -6.64
CA VAL A 20 -1.66 8.79 -7.47
C VAL A 20 -2.65 8.73 -8.63
N VAL A 21 -2.71 7.61 -9.35
CA VAL A 21 -3.66 7.41 -10.45
C VAL A 21 -5.09 7.47 -9.94
N GLY A 22 -5.38 6.83 -8.80
CA GLY A 22 -6.67 6.94 -8.14
C GLY A 22 -7.03 8.41 -7.88
N LEU A 23 -6.16 9.15 -7.18
CA LEU A 23 -6.34 10.58 -6.91
C LEU A 23 -6.60 11.39 -8.18
N ALA A 24 -5.83 11.17 -9.25
CA ALA A 24 -6.00 11.86 -10.52
C ALA A 24 -7.34 11.54 -11.20
N TYR A 25 -7.80 10.29 -11.16
CA TYR A 25 -9.09 9.91 -11.76
C TYR A 25 -10.29 10.56 -11.08
N HIS A 26 -10.22 10.79 -9.77
CA HIS A 26 -11.33 11.42 -9.04
C HIS A 26 -11.11 12.93 -8.84
N ALA A 27 -10.00 13.48 -9.36
CA ALA A 27 -9.77 14.93 -9.38
C ALA A 27 -10.92 15.73 -10.05
N PRO A 28 -11.57 15.25 -11.13
CA PRO A 28 -12.71 15.93 -11.75
C PRO A 28 -14.00 15.87 -10.92
N GLU A 29 -14.12 14.91 -10.00
CA GLU A 29 -15.29 14.74 -9.12
C GLU A 29 -15.25 15.70 -7.92
N PHE A 30 -14.12 16.40 -7.71
CA PHE A 30 -14.04 17.53 -6.77
C PHE A 30 -14.77 18.75 -7.35
N ASP A 31 -16.10 18.69 -7.41
CA ASP A 31 -16.89 19.90 -7.58
C ASP A 31 -16.93 20.66 -6.25
N LEU A 32 -16.19 21.76 -6.17
CA LEU A 32 -16.09 22.67 -5.01
C LEU A 32 -17.45 23.28 -4.59
N ARG A 33 -18.52 23.00 -5.35
CA ARG A 33 -19.89 23.46 -5.12
C ARG A 33 -20.70 22.56 -4.19
N HIS A 34 -20.27 21.32 -3.95
CA HIS A 34 -20.95 20.41 -3.02
C HIS A 34 -20.14 20.26 -1.71
N PRO A 35 -20.79 20.41 -0.54
CA PRO A 35 -20.11 20.37 0.74
C PRO A 35 -19.63 18.95 1.06
N PHE A 36 -18.31 18.77 1.18
CA PHE A 36 -17.64 17.71 1.95
C PHE A 36 -18.45 16.41 2.12
N GLU A 37 -18.66 15.70 1.02
CA GLU A 37 -19.24 14.35 1.08
C GLU A 37 -18.24 13.44 1.79
N PHE A 38 -18.68 12.79 2.86
CA PHE A 38 -17.83 11.92 3.68
C PHE A 38 -17.15 10.82 2.84
N ASP A 39 -17.83 10.34 1.80
CA ASP A 39 -17.33 9.32 0.87
C ASP A 39 -16.15 9.81 0.03
N LEU A 40 -16.15 11.08 -0.39
CA LEU A 40 -15.04 11.69 -1.12
C LEU A 40 -13.80 11.81 -0.22
N VAL A 41 -13.98 12.31 1.01
CA VAL A 41 -12.89 12.44 1.99
C VAL A 41 -12.30 11.08 2.32
N LEU A 42 -13.15 10.08 2.56
CA LEU A 42 -12.74 8.72 2.85
C LEU A 42 -11.97 8.11 1.67
N GLY A 43 -12.48 8.27 0.45
CA GLY A 43 -11.82 7.80 -0.77
C GLY A 43 -10.43 8.40 -0.97
N VAL A 44 -10.27 9.70 -0.71
CA VAL A 44 -8.97 10.39 -0.75
C VAL A 44 -8.05 9.88 0.35
N ALA A 45 -8.55 9.75 1.59
CA ALA A 45 -7.78 9.26 2.72
C ALA A 45 -7.22 7.85 2.46
N ILE A 46 -8.04 6.95 1.91
CA ILE A 46 -7.63 5.59 1.54
C ILE A 46 -6.50 5.63 0.50
N ARG A 47 -6.55 6.53 -0.48
CA ARG A 47 -5.51 6.65 -1.52
C ARG A 47 -4.21 7.22 -1.00
N LEU A 48 -4.30 8.22 -0.13
CA LEU A 48 -3.13 8.74 0.58
C LEU A 48 -2.48 7.63 1.43
N LEU A 49 -3.29 6.75 2.03
CA LEU A 49 -2.79 5.60 2.78
C LEU A 49 -2.03 4.61 1.88
N ALA A 50 -2.48 4.41 0.64
CA ALA A 50 -1.75 3.62 -0.35
C ALA A 50 -0.38 4.23 -0.69
N ILE A 51 -0.34 5.55 -0.93
CA ILE A 51 0.91 6.27 -1.22
C ILE A 51 1.85 6.18 -0.02
N ALA A 52 1.35 6.47 1.19
CA ALA A 52 2.12 6.38 2.43
C ALA A 52 2.66 4.96 2.64
N GLY A 53 1.82 3.93 2.44
CA GLY A 53 2.23 2.54 2.51
C GLY A 53 3.35 2.19 1.54
N GLY A 54 3.23 2.64 0.28
CA GLY A 54 4.28 2.46 -0.73
C GLY A 54 5.60 3.12 -0.33
N VAL A 55 5.57 4.36 0.15
CA VAL A 55 6.75 5.09 0.64
C VAL A 55 7.38 4.36 1.83
N PHE A 56 6.60 3.95 2.83
CA PHE A 56 7.14 3.28 4.02
C PHE A 56 7.64 1.85 3.75
N VAL A 57 7.11 1.17 2.73
CA VAL A 57 7.66 -0.09 2.23
C VAL A 57 9.04 0.15 1.61
N LEU A 58 9.23 1.24 0.86
CA LEU A 58 10.53 1.63 0.33
C LEU A 58 11.50 2.01 1.46
N ASP A 59 11.02 2.60 2.56
CA ASP A 59 11.83 2.91 3.74
C ASP A 59 12.15 1.70 4.62
N ALA A 60 11.77 0.48 4.21
CA ALA A 60 12.02 -0.75 4.95
C ALA A 60 11.33 -0.82 6.32
N ARG A 61 10.29 -0.01 6.55
CA ARG A 61 9.60 -0.02 7.85
C ARG A 61 8.78 -1.29 8.01
N ALA A 62 8.98 -2.02 9.11
CA ALA A 62 8.33 -3.31 9.33
C ALA A 62 6.79 -3.23 9.37
N TRP A 63 6.26 -2.15 9.95
CA TRP A 63 4.81 -1.91 10.04
C TRP A 63 4.16 -1.61 8.68
N ALA A 64 4.94 -1.16 7.68
CA ALA A 64 4.42 -0.84 6.35
C ALA A 64 3.88 -2.08 5.63
N ARG A 65 4.43 -3.27 5.93
CA ARG A 65 3.94 -4.55 5.39
C ARG A 65 2.47 -4.76 5.79
N TRP A 66 2.15 -4.51 7.06
CA TRP A 66 0.80 -4.64 7.59
C TRP A 66 -0.14 -3.60 7.01
N LEU A 67 0.30 -2.34 6.90
CA LEU A 67 -0.51 -1.27 6.30
C LEU A 67 -0.93 -1.63 4.87
N VAL A 68 0.03 -2.03 4.04
CA VAL A 68 -0.17 -2.38 2.63
C VAL A 68 -1.07 -3.61 2.47
N THR A 69 -0.90 -4.62 3.32
CA THR A 69 -1.77 -5.82 3.33
C THR A 69 -3.19 -5.49 3.78
N MET A 70 -3.37 -4.71 4.85
CA MET A 70 -4.70 -4.30 5.32
C MET A 70 -5.42 -3.44 4.28
N TRP A 71 -4.69 -2.55 3.60
CA TRP A 71 -5.24 -1.73 2.53
C TRP A 71 -5.77 -2.56 1.34
N LEU A 72 -5.03 -3.60 0.94
CA LEU A 72 -5.47 -4.54 -0.10
C LEU A 72 -6.67 -5.37 0.36
N LEU A 73 -6.68 -5.83 1.60
CA LEU A 73 -7.80 -6.59 2.16
C LEU A 73 -9.08 -5.75 2.17
N PHE A 74 -8.98 -4.47 2.52
CA PHE A 74 -10.08 -3.52 2.43
C PHE A 74 -10.59 -3.38 0.99
N HIS A 75 -9.70 -3.28 -0.01
CA HIS A 75 -10.10 -3.24 -1.43
C HIS A 75 -10.74 -4.54 -1.92
N VAL A 76 -10.29 -5.70 -1.43
CA VAL A 76 -10.94 -6.99 -1.70
C VAL A 76 -12.36 -6.99 -1.15
N MET A 77 -12.56 -6.52 0.08
CA MET A 77 -13.88 -6.43 0.69
C MET A 77 -14.81 -5.49 -0.08
N LEU A 78 -14.32 -4.32 -0.52
CA LEU A 78 -15.10 -3.42 -1.39
C LEU A 78 -15.43 -4.07 -2.74
N SER A 79 -14.46 -4.74 -3.36
CA SER A 79 -14.65 -5.40 -4.67
C SER A 79 -15.67 -6.54 -4.62
N ALA A 80 -15.84 -7.18 -3.46
CA ALA A 80 -16.84 -8.23 -3.27
C ALA A 80 -18.28 -7.71 -3.42
N PHE A 81 -18.50 -6.41 -3.17
CA PHE A 81 -19.80 -5.75 -3.33
C PHE A 81 -20.01 -5.13 -4.73
N ASP A 82 -18.95 -5.04 -5.56
CA ASP A 82 -19.02 -4.37 -6.87
C ASP A 82 -19.01 -5.37 -8.04
N SER A 83 -17.94 -6.17 -8.20
CA SER A 83 -17.87 -7.14 -9.29
C SER A 83 -16.93 -8.32 -9.02
N MET A 84 -17.35 -9.51 -9.47
CA MET A 84 -16.55 -10.73 -9.33
C MET A 84 -15.20 -10.67 -10.07
N GLY A 85 -15.15 -9.94 -11.19
CA GLY A 85 -13.91 -9.74 -11.96
C GLY A 85 -12.90 -8.87 -11.21
N GLN A 86 -13.33 -7.74 -10.64
CA GLN A 86 -12.46 -6.92 -9.79
C GLN A 86 -12.04 -7.69 -8.53
N LEU A 87 -12.96 -8.43 -7.90
CA LEU A 87 -12.65 -9.24 -6.73
C LEU A 87 -11.50 -10.23 -7.01
N ALA A 88 -11.59 -10.99 -8.11
CA ALA A 88 -10.56 -11.96 -8.47
C ALA A 88 -9.19 -11.29 -8.68
N PHE A 89 -9.15 -10.14 -9.36
CA PHE A 89 -7.91 -9.38 -9.56
C PHE A 89 -7.29 -8.93 -8.24
N HIS A 90 -8.08 -8.36 -7.33
CA HIS A 90 -7.60 -7.88 -6.04
C HIS A 90 -7.15 -9.03 -5.12
N VAL A 91 -7.83 -10.19 -5.16
CA VAL A 91 -7.43 -11.37 -4.38
C VAL A 91 -6.09 -11.92 -4.86
N VAL A 92 -5.88 -12.02 -6.18
CA VAL A 92 -4.58 -12.42 -6.75
C VAL A 92 -3.50 -11.43 -6.34
N LEU A 93 -3.78 -10.13 -6.45
CA LEU A 93 -2.84 -9.08 -6.07
C LEU A 93 -2.50 -9.14 -4.58
N LEU A 94 -3.49 -9.35 -3.71
CA LEU A 94 -3.30 -9.54 -2.27
C LEU A 94 -2.39 -10.74 -1.99
N GLY A 95 -2.62 -11.87 -2.66
CA GLY A 95 -1.79 -13.07 -2.52
C GLY A 95 -0.34 -12.83 -2.94
N VAL A 96 -0.12 -12.27 -4.13
CA VAL A 96 1.23 -12.00 -4.68
C VAL A 96 1.98 -11.00 -3.80
N ILE A 97 1.35 -9.88 -3.44
CA ILE A 97 1.99 -8.83 -2.66
C ILE A 97 2.27 -9.28 -1.25
N SER A 98 1.33 -9.98 -0.59
CA SER A 98 1.58 -10.56 0.73
C SER A 98 2.72 -11.57 0.68
N TRP A 99 2.76 -12.45 -0.33
CA TRP A 99 3.88 -13.38 -0.48
C TRP A 99 5.22 -12.67 -0.68
N VAL A 100 5.29 -11.67 -1.56
CA VAL A 100 6.52 -10.88 -1.79
C VAL A 100 6.95 -10.13 -0.52
N LEU A 101 5.99 -9.55 0.21
CA LEU A 101 6.30 -8.79 1.40
C LEU A 101 6.70 -9.69 2.56
N PHE A 102 6.08 -10.86 2.75
CA PHE A 102 6.29 -11.76 3.88
C PHE A 102 7.31 -12.89 3.64
N ARG A 103 7.84 -13.05 2.41
CA ARG A 103 8.84 -14.09 2.13
C ARG A 103 10.11 -13.95 2.98
N PRO A 104 10.78 -15.06 3.35
CA PRO A 104 11.99 -15.04 4.16
C PRO A 104 13.13 -14.18 3.59
N ALA A 105 13.20 -14.04 2.26
CA ALA A 105 14.24 -13.26 1.59
C ALA A 105 14.12 -11.74 1.80
N THR A 106 12.94 -11.23 2.14
CA THR A 106 12.70 -9.79 2.40
C THR A 106 12.67 -9.47 3.89
N THR A 107 12.48 -10.47 4.76
CA THR A 107 12.50 -10.30 6.23
C THR A 107 13.77 -9.62 6.78
N PRO A 108 15.00 -9.90 6.30
CA PRO A 108 16.20 -9.18 6.75
C PRO A 108 16.21 -7.70 6.41
N PHE A 109 15.52 -7.28 5.34
CA PHE A 109 15.40 -5.88 4.94
C PHE A 109 14.56 -5.10 5.96
N PHE A 110 13.40 -5.65 6.35
CA PHE A 110 12.50 -5.03 7.33
C PHE A 110 12.98 -5.13 8.79
N ARG A 111 13.76 -6.16 9.15
CA ARG A 111 14.35 -6.32 10.50
C ARG A 111 15.45 -5.31 10.85
N ARG A 112 15.93 -4.52 9.89
CA ARG A 112 16.94 -3.47 10.15
C ARG A 112 16.35 -2.28 10.88
N ASP A 113 15.11 -1.93 10.59
CA ASP A 113 14.40 -0.81 11.22
C ASP A 113 14.04 -1.12 12.69
N GLU A 114 13.82 -2.40 13.01
CA GLU A 114 13.51 -2.86 14.37
C GLU A 114 14.74 -2.95 15.29
N ARG A 115 15.97 -2.85 14.76
CA ARG A 115 17.18 -2.95 15.58
C ARG A 115 17.44 -1.60 16.26
N PRO A 116 17.37 -1.51 17.61
CA PRO A 116 17.81 -0.31 18.31
C PRO A 116 19.27 -0.01 17.96
N ALA A 117 19.61 1.28 17.82
CA ALA A 117 20.94 1.73 17.47
C ALA A 117 21.98 1.05 18.38
N PRO A 118 23.11 0.56 17.84
CA PRO A 118 24.11 -0.11 18.67
C PRO A 118 24.55 0.85 19.77
N VAL A 119 24.29 0.46 21.02
CA VAL A 119 24.82 1.14 22.20
C VAL A 119 26.34 1.05 22.07
N ARG A 120 26.98 2.16 21.69
CA ARG A 120 28.44 2.27 21.76
C ARG A 120 28.79 2.39 23.24
N LEU A 121 29.27 1.29 23.81
CA LEU A 121 29.95 1.27 25.12
C LEU A 121 31.37 1.79 24.96
#